data_AF-A0A2M8TK79-F1
#
_entry.id   AF-A0A2M8TK79-F1
#
_cell.length_a   1.000
_cell.length_b   1.000
_cell.length_c   1.000
_cell.angle_alpha   90.00
_cell.angle_beta   90.00
_cell.angle_gamma   90.00
#
_symmetry.space_group_name_H-M   'P 1'
#
loop_
_entity.id
_entity.type
_entity.pdbx_description
1 polymer ?
#
loop_
_entity_poly.entity_id
_entity_poly.type
_entity_poly.pdbx_seq_one_letter_code
_entity_poly.pdbx_strand_id
1 'polypeptide(L)'
;MRIIYPIRKDLKNNKGRQYRVDFIHFGERMDELCNSLRQIDYDISNQMDELATPEELSKYLEVFTKYKDEIDEFLLLLEKELEDEYKEVAIDFFDLGTLSSDDGMSDVDKFFQDCAPDLLILLDNLYYGGRLVNEQAIRLSTSPVRKQKEFVRFCNELLEEDGLSFGTEPSEGQINIEGKLASSLIAGISTSISILTLAGEAQ
;
A
#
# COMPACT_ATOMS: atom_id res chain seq x y z
N MET A 1 2.38 -29.00 16.57
CA MET A 1 2.18 -30.31 17.23
C MET A 1 2.53 -31.41 16.23
N ARG A 2 3.64 -32.15 16.42
CA ARG A 2 4.05 -33.23 15.50
C ARG A 2 3.26 -34.50 15.81
N ILE A 3 2.38 -34.91 14.91
CA ILE A 3 1.74 -36.24 15.00
C ILE A 3 2.73 -37.25 14.44
N ILE A 4 3.56 -37.82 15.31
CA ILE A 4 4.39 -38.98 14.99
C ILE A 4 3.56 -40.21 15.35
N TYR A 5 3.12 -40.97 14.34
CA TYR A 5 2.47 -42.24 14.60
C TYR A 5 3.46 -43.18 15.32
N PRO A 6 3.09 -43.79 16.46
CA PRO A 6 3.98 -44.69 17.16
C PRO A 6 4.15 -45.98 16.35
N ILE A 7 5.28 -46.12 15.66
CA ILE A 7 5.64 -47.38 15.00
C ILE A 7 6.14 -48.34 16.08
N ARG A 8 5.23 -49.14 16.66
CA ARG A 8 5.61 -50.29 17.48
C ARG A 8 6.21 -51.36 16.57
N LYS A 9 7.42 -51.84 16.89
CA LYS A 9 8.17 -52.88 16.14
C LYS A 9 7.52 -54.27 16.17
N ASP A 10 6.42 -54.44 16.90
CA ASP A 10 5.68 -55.70 17.00
C ASP A 10 4.57 -55.77 15.94
N LEU A 11 4.95 -55.75 14.66
CA LEU A 11 4.02 -55.88 13.54
C LEU A 11 3.55 -57.33 13.43
N LYS A 12 2.37 -57.64 13.95
CA LYS A 12 1.71 -58.94 13.74
C LYS A 12 1.27 -59.08 12.28
N ASN A 13 1.29 -60.31 11.78
CA ASN A 13 0.95 -60.65 10.40
C ASN A 13 -0.47 -60.18 10.05
N ASN A 14 -0.61 -59.26 9.09
CA ASN A 14 -1.87 -58.57 8.75
C ASN A 14 -2.72 -59.32 7.71
N LYS A 15 -2.42 -60.60 7.45
CA LYS A 15 -3.18 -61.45 6.52
C LYS A 15 -4.63 -61.58 7.00
N GLY A 16 -5.54 -60.82 6.39
CA GLY A 16 -6.98 -60.86 6.65
C GLY A 16 -7.65 -59.50 6.83
N ARG A 17 -6.89 -58.41 7.01
CA ARG A 17 -7.46 -57.05 7.07
C ARG A 17 -7.26 -56.33 5.75
N GLN A 18 -8.35 -56.08 5.04
CA GLN A 18 -8.36 -55.21 3.86
C GLN A 18 -8.34 -53.76 4.36
N TYR A 19 -7.14 -53.21 4.57
CA TYR A 19 -7.00 -51.78 4.83
C TYR A 19 -7.40 -51.04 3.56
N ARG A 20 -8.60 -50.49 3.56
CA ARG A 20 -9.03 -49.56 2.51
C ARG A 20 -8.52 -48.19 2.90
N VAL A 21 -7.76 -47.56 2.01
CA VAL A 21 -7.42 -46.15 2.14
C VAL A 21 -8.74 -45.40 2.19
N ASP A 22 -8.92 -44.56 3.21
CA ASP A 22 -10.04 -43.65 3.26
C ASP A 22 -9.77 -42.53 2.24
N PHE A 23 -10.23 -42.76 1.00
CA PHE A 23 -10.02 -41.83 -0.10
C PHE A 23 -10.70 -40.48 0.14
N ILE A 24 -11.75 -40.44 0.97
CA ILE A 24 -12.43 -39.20 1.35
C ILE A 24 -11.50 -38.41 2.27
N HIS A 25 -11.03 -39.03 3.36
CA HIS A 25 -10.12 -38.35 4.28
C HIS A 25 -8.78 -37.97 3.63
N PHE A 26 -8.28 -38.81 2.73
CA PHE A 26 -7.09 -38.48 1.94
C PHE A 26 -7.34 -37.28 1.01
N GLY A 27 -8.51 -37.23 0.35
CA GLY A 27 -8.92 -36.09 -0.47
C GLY A 27 -8.95 -34.78 0.33
N GLU A 28 -9.62 -34.78 1.48
CA GLU A 28 -9.67 -33.61 2.39
C GLU A 28 -8.26 -33.13 2.78
N ARG A 29 -7.35 -34.06 3.10
CA ARG A 29 -5.96 -33.71 3.45
C ARG A 29 -5.17 -33.17 2.27
N MET A 30 -5.44 -33.65 1.05
CA MET A 30 -4.83 -33.11 -0.16
C MET A 30 -5.37 -31.70 -0.48
N ASP A 31 -6.65 -31.43 -0.24
CA ASP A 31 -7.24 -30.10 -0.39
C ASP A 31 -6.65 -29.10 0.62
N GLU A 32 -6.51 -29.50 1.89
CA GLU A 32 -5.82 -28.70 2.91
C GLU A 32 -4.37 -28.37 2.52
N LEU A 33 -3.65 -29.36 1.98
CA LEU A 33 -2.29 -29.16 1.49
C LEU A 33 -2.26 -28.17 0.31
N CYS A 34 -3.16 -28.34 -0.66
CA CYS A 34 -3.29 -27.42 -1.80
C CYS A 34 -3.59 -25.99 -1.35
N ASN A 35 -4.49 -25.80 -0.38
CA ASN A 35 -4.80 -24.49 0.18
C ASN A 35 -3.60 -23.89 0.91
N SER A 36 -2.85 -24.71 1.65
CA SER A 36 -1.63 -24.27 2.33
C SER A 36 -0.55 -23.85 1.33
N LEU A 37 -0.39 -24.58 0.22
CA LEU A 37 0.56 -24.23 -0.83
C LEU A 37 0.17 -22.94 -1.56
N ARG A 38 -1.13 -22.74 -1.83
CA ARG A 38 -1.64 -21.47 -2.39
C ARG A 38 -1.42 -20.31 -1.43
N GLN A 39 -1.60 -20.53 -0.13
CA GLN A 39 -1.31 -19.51 0.87
C GLN A 39 0.18 -19.16 0.88
N ILE A 40 1.07 -20.16 0.83
CA ILE A 40 2.51 -19.93 0.76
C ILE A 40 2.89 -19.17 -0.51
N ASP A 41 2.34 -19.56 -1.66
CA ASP A 41 2.56 -18.88 -2.94
C ASP A 41 2.08 -17.43 -2.88
N TYR A 42 0.90 -17.19 -2.31
CA TYR A 42 0.38 -15.86 -2.05
C TYR A 42 1.26 -15.06 -1.08
N ASP A 43 1.75 -15.68 0.00
CA ASP A 43 2.57 -15.02 1.00
C ASP A 43 3.93 -14.62 0.44
N ILE A 44 4.53 -15.44 -0.43
CA ILE A 44 5.83 -15.21 -1.06
C ILE A 44 5.73 -14.27 -2.26
N SER A 45 4.64 -14.34 -3.01
CA SER A 45 4.43 -13.50 -4.18
C SER A 45 4.41 -12.02 -3.79
N ASN A 46 4.98 -11.18 -4.65
CA ASN A 46 5.00 -9.72 -4.52
C ASN A 46 5.72 -9.20 -3.26
N GLN A 47 6.57 -10.01 -2.63
CA GLN A 47 7.47 -9.52 -1.58
C GLN A 47 8.61 -8.71 -2.20
N MET A 48 9.07 -7.68 -1.48
CA MET A 48 10.28 -6.95 -1.84
C MET A 48 11.51 -7.83 -1.61
N ASP A 49 12.32 -8.00 -2.65
CA ASP A 49 13.57 -8.76 -2.57
C ASP A 49 14.73 -7.92 -2.00
N GLU A 50 14.64 -6.60 -2.15
CA GLU A 50 15.70 -5.65 -1.80
C GLU A 50 15.27 -4.66 -0.71
N LEU A 51 16.26 -4.19 0.06
CA LEU A 51 16.09 -3.18 1.10
C LEU A 51 16.81 -1.92 0.68
N ALA A 52 16.24 -0.76 1.00
CA ALA A 52 16.90 0.51 0.79
C ALA A 52 18.22 0.54 1.56
N THR A 53 19.27 1.08 0.94
CA THR A 53 20.52 1.35 1.66
C THR A 53 20.28 2.39 2.75
N PRO A 54 21.13 2.48 3.79
CA PRO A 54 21.03 3.53 4.80
C PRO A 54 21.03 4.94 4.20
N GLU A 55 21.79 5.17 3.13
CA GLU A 55 21.87 6.46 2.44
C GLU A 55 20.60 6.76 1.63
N GLU A 56 20.03 5.77 0.95
CA GLU A 56 18.74 5.91 0.25
C GLU A 56 17.62 6.23 1.24
N LEU A 57 17.58 5.49 2.35
CA LEU A 57 16.62 5.70 3.41
C LEU A 57 16.73 7.11 4.00
N SER A 58 17.94 7.56 4.33
CA SER A 58 18.14 8.88 4.93
C SER A 58 17.74 10.00 3.97
N LYS A 59 18.14 9.93 2.69
CA LYS A 59 17.80 10.95 1.69
C LYS A 59 16.29 11.05 1.49
N TYR A 60 15.61 9.92 1.36
CA TYR A 60 14.16 9.92 1.18
C TYR A 60 13.45 10.50 2.41
N LEU A 61 13.87 10.10 3.61
CA LEU A 61 13.29 10.62 4.86
C LEU A 61 13.61 12.10 5.09
N GLU A 62 14.74 12.62 4.63
CA GLU A 62 15.04 14.05 4.67
C GLU A 62 14.05 14.86 3.82
N VAL A 63 13.74 14.40 2.60
CA VAL A 63 12.74 15.05 1.74
C VAL A 63 11.34 14.95 2.37
N PHE A 64 10.99 13.76 2.88
CA PHE A 64 9.70 13.55 3.56
C PHE A 64 9.53 14.44 4.80
N THR A 65 10.54 14.55 5.64
CA THR A 65 10.47 15.37 6.85
C THR A 65 10.48 16.86 6.54
N LYS A 66 11.19 17.29 5.49
CA LYS A 66 11.19 18.67 5.01
C LYS A 66 9.79 19.16 4.63
N TYR A 67 9.00 18.30 3.99
CA TYR A 67 7.68 18.65 3.46
C TYR A 67 6.50 18.15 4.32
N LYS A 68 6.76 17.73 5.55
CA LYS A 68 5.75 17.03 6.36
C LYS A 68 4.53 17.91 6.65
N ASP A 69 4.76 19.20 6.92
CA ASP A 69 3.70 20.14 7.26
C ASP A 69 2.83 20.43 6.03
N GLU A 70 3.43 20.58 4.85
CA GLU A 70 2.72 20.80 3.59
C GLU A 70 1.92 19.56 3.15
N ILE A 71 2.42 18.35 3.42
CA ILE A 71 1.66 17.11 3.21
C ILE A 71 0.44 17.05 4.13
N ASP A 72 0.58 17.46 5.39
CA ASP A 72 -0.54 17.48 6.33
C ASP A 72 -1.58 18.54 5.94
N GLU A 73 -1.14 19.72 5.49
CA GLU A 73 -2.03 20.75 4.93
C GLU A 73 -2.78 20.22 3.71
N PHE A 74 -2.09 19.53 2.80
CA PHE A 74 -2.72 18.91 1.64
C PHE A 74 -3.79 17.89 2.02
N LEU A 75 -3.53 17.03 3.01
CA LEU A 75 -4.53 16.06 3.47
C LEU A 75 -5.76 16.74 4.08
N LEU A 76 -5.58 17.84 4.84
CA LEU A 76 -6.70 18.62 5.37
C LEU A 76 -7.54 19.27 4.26
N LEU A 77 -6.91 19.72 3.18
CA LEU A 77 -7.63 20.23 2.01
C LEU A 77 -8.50 19.15 1.37
N LEU A 78 -7.96 17.94 1.18
CA LEU A 78 -8.68 16.80 0.63
C LEU A 78 -9.84 16.35 1.54
N GLU A 79 -9.66 16.39 2.86
CA GLU A 79 -10.73 16.05 3.82
C GLU A 79 -11.89 17.05 3.73
N LYS A 80 -11.59 18.34 3.61
CA LYS A 80 -12.60 19.38 3.43
C LYS A 80 -13.38 19.21 2.12
N GLU A 81 -12.68 18.89 1.02
CA GLU A 81 -13.31 18.63 -0.28
C GLU A 81 -14.29 17.44 -0.19
N LEU A 82 -13.90 16.35 0.48
CA LEU A 82 -14.81 15.22 0.73
C LEU A 82 -16.04 15.63 1.54
N GLU A 83 -15.87 16.41 2.61
CA GLU A 83 -17.00 16.87 3.41
C GLU A 83 -17.98 17.72 2.60
N ASP A 84 -17.47 18.54 1.69
CA ASP A 84 -18.30 19.41 0.84
C ASP A 84 -19.01 18.60 -0.26
N GLU A 85 -18.36 17.60 -0.86
CA GLU A 85 -19.01 16.63 -1.77
C GLU A 85 -20.20 15.91 -1.09
N TYR A 86 -20.04 15.46 0.17
CA TYR A 86 -21.13 14.80 0.90
C TYR A 86 -22.29 15.76 1.23
N LYS A 87 -22.00 17.05 1.46
CA LYS A 87 -23.03 18.07 1.72
C LYS A 87 -23.83 18.38 0.47
N GLU A 88 -23.20 18.48 -0.70
CA GLU A 88 -23.90 18.73 -1.98
C GLU A 88 -24.82 17.56 -2.37
N VAL A 89 -24.38 16.32 -2.18
CA VAL A 89 -25.20 15.13 -2.46
C VAL A 89 -26.42 15.02 -1.54
N ALA A 90 -26.38 15.63 -0.35
CA ALA A 90 -27.49 15.67 0.60
C ALA A 90 -28.55 16.74 0.25
N ILE A 91 -28.28 17.64 -0.70
CA ILE A 91 -29.24 18.64 -1.17
C ILE A 91 -30.20 17.95 -2.17
N ASP A 92 -31.49 17.99 -1.84
CA ASP A 92 -32.55 17.30 -2.57
C ASP A 92 -32.60 17.76 -4.04
N PHE A 93 -32.94 16.84 -4.96
CA PHE A 93 -32.89 17.02 -6.43
C PHE A 93 -33.72 18.22 -6.95
N PHE A 94 -34.53 18.85 -6.09
CA PHE A 94 -35.35 20.03 -6.36
C PHE A 94 -34.67 21.39 -6.08
N ASP A 95 -33.54 21.44 -5.37
CA ASP A 95 -32.80 22.69 -5.06
C ASP A 95 -31.64 22.99 -6.04
N LEU A 96 -31.52 22.18 -7.10
CA LEU A 96 -30.50 22.31 -8.15
C LEU A 96 -30.54 23.64 -8.92
N GLY A 97 -31.59 24.44 -8.75
CA GLY A 97 -31.74 25.76 -9.39
C GLY A 97 -30.89 26.87 -8.75
N THR A 98 -30.22 26.60 -7.64
CA THR A 98 -29.47 27.59 -6.84
C THR A 98 -27.97 27.30 -6.72
N LEU A 99 -27.48 26.18 -7.24
CA LEU A 99 -26.04 25.91 -7.31
C LEU A 99 -25.45 26.70 -8.48
N SER A 100 -25.20 27.97 -8.20
CA SER A 100 -24.26 28.77 -8.97
C SER A 100 -22.97 27.97 -9.10
N SER A 101 -22.66 27.58 -10.34
CA SER A 101 -21.35 27.12 -10.77
C SER A 101 -20.33 28.17 -10.38
N ASP A 102 -19.69 28.00 -9.23
CA ASP A 102 -18.47 28.72 -8.92
C ASP A 102 -17.42 28.17 -9.88
N ASP A 103 -17.19 28.90 -10.95
CA ASP A 103 -16.15 28.69 -11.97
C ASP A 103 -14.76 28.99 -11.39
N GLY A 104 -14.58 28.63 -10.12
CA GLY A 104 -13.42 28.85 -9.28
C GLY A 104 -12.62 27.56 -9.22
N MET A 105 -11.36 27.66 -9.61
CA MET A 105 -10.37 26.60 -9.45
C MET A 105 -10.39 26.06 -8.00
N SER A 106 -10.42 24.73 -7.84
CA SER A 106 -10.51 24.09 -6.52
C SER A 106 -9.28 24.46 -5.68
N ASP A 107 -9.43 24.45 -4.35
CA ASP A 107 -8.30 24.72 -3.44
C ASP A 107 -7.18 23.69 -3.61
N VAL A 108 -7.53 22.46 -4.01
CA VAL A 108 -6.61 21.36 -4.34
C VAL A 108 -5.85 21.63 -5.64
N ASP A 109 -6.53 22.08 -6.70
CA ASP A 109 -5.87 22.44 -7.94
C ASP A 109 -4.90 23.62 -7.73
N LYS A 110 -5.28 24.60 -6.90
CA LYS A 110 -4.39 25.73 -6.54
C LYS A 110 -3.17 25.24 -5.78
N PHE A 111 -3.36 24.32 -4.84
CA PHE A 111 -2.26 23.70 -4.12
C PHE A 111 -1.26 23.05 -5.08
N PHE A 112 -1.74 22.32 -6.11
CA PHE A 112 -0.86 21.71 -7.11
C PHE A 112 -0.10 22.74 -7.95
N GLN A 113 -0.72 23.87 -8.32
CA GLN A 113 -0.04 24.93 -9.07
C GLN A 113 1.08 25.64 -8.28
N ASP A 114 0.86 25.87 -6.99
CA ASP A 114 1.83 26.54 -6.11
C ASP A 114 2.84 25.55 -5.49
N CYS A 115 2.70 24.26 -5.78
CA CYS A 115 3.49 23.19 -5.19
C CYS A 115 4.96 23.24 -5.64
N ALA A 116 5.89 23.05 -4.69
CA ALA A 116 7.29 22.86 -5.05
C ALA A 116 7.46 21.57 -5.87
N PRO A 117 8.35 21.53 -6.89
CA PRO A 117 8.54 20.34 -7.72
C PRO A 117 8.83 19.06 -6.93
N ASP A 118 9.70 19.15 -5.92
CA ASP A 118 10.02 18.00 -5.05
C ASP A 118 8.83 17.54 -4.21
N LEU A 119 7.97 18.47 -3.78
CA LEU A 119 6.76 18.14 -3.04
C LEU A 119 5.76 17.43 -3.95
N LEU A 120 5.62 17.89 -5.20
CA LEU A 120 4.75 17.26 -6.18
C LEU A 120 5.21 15.83 -6.50
N ILE A 121 6.52 15.63 -6.73
CA ILE A 121 7.13 14.30 -6.91
C ILE A 121 6.88 13.43 -5.67
N LEU A 122 7.08 13.97 -4.48
CA LEU A 122 6.87 13.24 -3.24
C LEU A 122 5.40 12.83 -3.07
N LEU A 123 4.45 13.72 -3.30
CA LEU A 123 3.02 13.42 -3.20
C LEU A 123 2.62 12.32 -4.18
N ASP A 124 3.06 12.41 -5.43
CA ASP A 124 2.80 11.41 -6.46
C ASP A 124 3.34 10.03 -6.03
N ASN A 125 4.60 10.00 -5.60
CA ASN A 125 5.24 8.78 -5.15
C ASN A 125 4.61 8.19 -3.88
N LEU A 126 4.23 9.03 -2.91
CA LEU A 126 3.50 8.60 -1.71
C LEU A 126 2.12 8.04 -2.07
N TYR A 127 1.41 8.65 -3.00
CA TYR A 127 0.11 8.17 -3.45
C TYR A 127 0.23 6.78 -4.11
N TYR A 128 1.07 6.65 -5.14
CA TYR A 128 1.23 5.37 -5.87
C TYR A 128 1.85 4.28 -5.01
N GLY A 129 2.85 4.65 -4.20
CA GLY A 129 3.48 3.75 -3.22
C GLY A 129 2.45 3.14 -2.27
N GLY A 130 1.64 3.99 -1.64
CA GLY A 130 0.62 3.56 -0.69
C GLY A 130 -0.54 2.83 -1.35
N ARG A 131 -0.93 3.24 -2.56
CA ARG A 131 -1.97 2.55 -3.33
C ARG A 131 -1.59 1.11 -3.62
N LEU A 132 -0.37 0.86 -4.10
CA LEU A 132 0.09 -0.50 -4.44
C LEU A 132 0.23 -1.39 -3.20
N VAL A 133 0.56 -0.81 -2.04
CA VAL A 133 0.50 -1.52 -0.76
C VAL A 133 -0.94 -1.87 -0.39
N ASN A 134 -1.89 -0.93 -0.52
CA ASN A 134 -3.31 -1.16 -0.23
C ASN A 134 -3.94 -2.22 -1.14
N GLU A 135 -3.57 -2.22 -2.41
CA GLU A 135 -4.02 -3.20 -3.41
C GLU A 135 -3.35 -4.57 -3.25
N GLN A 136 -2.41 -4.71 -2.31
CA GLN A 136 -1.57 -5.92 -2.12
C GLN A 136 -0.79 -6.30 -3.38
N ALA A 137 -0.61 -5.34 -4.29
CA ALA A 137 0.28 -5.46 -5.44
C ALA A 137 1.73 -5.60 -4.98
N ILE A 138 2.05 -5.04 -3.80
CA ILE A 138 3.33 -5.21 -3.10
C ILE A 138 3.06 -5.58 -1.64
N ARG A 139 3.83 -6.55 -1.14
CA ARG A 139 3.75 -7.02 0.24
C ARG A 139 5.06 -6.70 0.95
N LEU A 140 4.94 -5.85 1.96
CA LEU A 140 6.05 -5.48 2.82
C LEU A 140 6.13 -6.39 4.05
N SER A 141 7.30 -6.42 4.68
CA SER A 141 7.61 -7.16 5.89
C SER A 141 6.71 -6.72 7.05
N THR A 142 6.48 -7.67 7.96
CA THR A 142 5.82 -7.40 9.23
C THR A 142 6.72 -6.68 10.23
N SER A 143 8.04 -6.71 10.04
CA SER A 143 8.99 -6.00 10.90
C SER A 143 8.96 -4.50 10.57
N PRO A 144 8.65 -3.59 11.53
CA PRO A 144 8.51 -2.16 11.25
C PRO A 144 9.72 -1.53 10.55
N VAL A 145 10.93 -1.86 11.01
CA VAL A 145 12.18 -1.34 10.46
C VAL A 145 12.45 -1.88 9.04
N ARG A 146 12.15 -3.16 8.79
CA ARG A 146 12.29 -3.72 7.44
C ARG A 146 11.22 -3.17 6.51
N LYS A 147 9.97 -3.08 6.98
CA LYS A 147 8.83 -2.52 6.25
C LYS A 147 9.15 -1.13 5.72
N GLN A 148 9.72 -0.26 6.55
CA GLN A 148 10.12 1.08 6.14
C GLN A 148 11.20 1.05 5.05
N LYS A 149 12.22 0.18 5.19
CA LYS A 149 13.30 0.04 4.19
C LYS A 149 12.83 -0.54 2.87
N GLU A 150 11.96 -1.55 2.90
CA GLU A 150 11.34 -2.15 1.72
C GLU A 150 10.45 -1.13 1.02
N PHE A 151 9.68 -0.37 1.79
CA PHE A 151 8.82 0.67 1.24
C PHE A 151 9.62 1.79 0.57
N VAL A 152 10.67 2.30 1.22
CA VAL A 152 11.52 3.33 0.61
C VAL A 152 12.27 2.80 -0.60
N ARG A 153 12.69 1.53 -0.58
CA ARG A 153 13.29 0.89 -1.76
C ARG A 153 12.31 0.90 -2.93
N PHE A 154 11.09 0.47 -2.66
CA PHE A 154 10.04 0.45 -3.65
C PHE A 154 9.69 1.84 -4.18
N CYS A 155 9.57 2.83 -3.30
CA CYS A 155 9.38 4.23 -3.67
C CYS A 155 10.47 4.73 -4.62
N ASN A 156 11.73 4.38 -4.36
CA ASN A 156 12.85 4.75 -5.25
C ASN A 156 12.76 4.03 -6.60
N GLU A 157 12.36 2.75 -6.62
CA GLU A 157 12.12 2.01 -7.86
C GLU A 157 11.01 2.66 -8.70
N LEU A 158 9.91 3.09 -8.07
CA LEU A 158 8.86 3.88 -8.75
C LEU A 158 9.41 5.17 -9.35
N LEU A 159 10.20 5.94 -8.59
CA LEU A 159 10.81 7.17 -9.10
C LEU A 159 11.70 6.88 -10.31
N GLU A 160 12.50 5.82 -10.27
CA GLU A 160 13.36 5.42 -11.39
C GLU A 160 12.55 4.99 -12.63
N GLU A 161 11.49 4.21 -12.44
CA GLU A 161 10.58 3.78 -13.52
C GLU A 161 9.89 4.96 -14.22
N ASP A 162 9.45 5.95 -13.45
CA ASP A 162 8.79 7.15 -13.95
C ASP A 162 9.78 8.22 -14.45
N GLY A 163 11.09 7.99 -14.30
CA GLY A 163 12.15 8.93 -14.68
C GLY A 163 12.16 10.20 -13.83
N LEU A 164 11.73 10.09 -12.57
CA LEU A 164 11.64 11.16 -11.58
C LEU A 164 12.82 11.12 -10.63
N SER A 165 13.21 12.29 -10.12
CA SER A 165 14.23 12.40 -9.07
C SER A 165 14.09 13.71 -8.32
N PHE A 166 14.29 13.68 -7.01
CA PHE A 166 14.30 14.90 -6.19
C PHE A 166 15.44 15.84 -6.61
N GLY A 167 15.18 17.14 -6.57
CA GLY A 167 16.06 18.22 -7.03
C GLY A 167 16.00 18.49 -8.53
N THR A 168 15.19 17.74 -9.28
CA THR A 168 14.98 17.92 -10.72
C THR A 168 13.52 18.21 -10.98
N GLU A 169 13.23 19.24 -11.78
CA GLU A 169 11.85 19.53 -12.18
C GLU A 169 11.30 18.37 -13.04
N PRO A 170 10.07 17.88 -12.75
CA PRO A 170 9.44 16.87 -13.57
C PRO A 170 9.06 17.44 -14.93
N SER A 171 9.17 16.61 -15.97
CA SER A 171 8.66 16.93 -17.30
C SER A 171 7.13 16.81 -17.34
N GLU A 172 6.53 17.47 -18.33
CA GLU A 172 5.08 17.45 -18.55
C GLU A 172 4.57 16.00 -18.68
N GLY A 173 3.60 15.64 -17.85
CA GLY A 173 2.96 14.32 -17.85
C GLY A 173 3.70 13.21 -17.10
N GLN A 174 4.86 13.47 -16.47
CA GLN A 174 5.51 12.49 -15.57
C GLN A 174 4.76 12.37 -14.24
N ILE A 175 4.17 13.46 -13.75
CA ILE A 175 3.33 13.47 -12.56
C ILE A 175 1.89 13.10 -12.95
N ASN A 176 1.28 12.18 -12.21
CA ASN A 176 -0.06 11.67 -12.50
C ASN A 176 -0.88 11.53 -11.21
N ILE A 177 -0.76 12.51 -10.31
CA ILE A 177 -1.57 12.61 -9.10
C ILE A 177 -2.79 13.53 -9.28
N GLU A 178 -2.76 14.43 -10.26
CA GLU A 178 -3.87 15.33 -10.56
C GLU A 178 -5.12 14.57 -11.05
N GLY A 179 -6.31 15.06 -10.66
CA GLY A 179 -7.59 14.50 -11.06
C GLY A 179 -7.95 13.14 -10.43
N LYS A 180 -7.20 12.66 -9.43
CA LYS A 180 -7.60 11.50 -8.62
C LYS A 180 -8.64 11.92 -7.57
N LEU A 181 -9.50 10.97 -7.19
CA LEU A 181 -10.49 11.18 -6.13
C LEU A 181 -9.81 11.50 -4.79
N ALA A 182 -10.31 12.49 -4.06
CA ALA A 182 -9.77 12.89 -2.76
C ALA A 182 -9.68 11.72 -1.77
N SER A 183 -10.70 10.87 -1.72
CA SER A 183 -10.71 9.64 -0.91
C SER A 183 -9.59 8.65 -1.28
N SER A 184 -9.25 8.53 -2.56
CA SER A 184 -8.17 7.67 -3.04
C SER A 184 -6.81 8.26 -2.67
N LEU A 185 -6.64 9.58 -2.84
CA LEU A 185 -5.43 10.30 -2.47
C LEU A 185 -5.13 10.16 -0.98
N ILE A 186 -6.13 10.44 -0.13
CA ILE A 186 -6.02 10.29 1.33
C ILE A 186 -5.63 8.86 1.69
N ALA A 187 -6.32 7.85 1.16
CA ALA A 187 -6.04 6.45 1.49
C ALA A 187 -4.61 6.04 1.10
N GLY A 188 -4.15 6.41 -0.10
CA GLY A 188 -2.79 6.11 -0.57
C GLY A 188 -1.73 6.83 0.27
N ILE A 189 -1.81 8.15 0.36
CA ILE A 189 -0.82 8.98 1.06
C ILE A 189 -0.76 8.63 2.56
N SER A 190 -1.91 8.47 3.22
CA SER A 190 -1.96 8.09 4.64
C SER A 190 -1.30 6.73 4.91
N THR A 191 -1.45 5.78 3.98
CA THR A 191 -0.80 4.46 4.07
C THR A 191 0.72 4.63 4.04
N SER A 192 1.23 5.40 3.10
CA SER A 192 2.66 5.68 2.97
C SER A 192 3.22 6.40 4.20
N ILE A 193 2.54 7.45 4.67
CA ILE A 193 2.91 8.16 5.91
C ILE A 193 2.98 7.17 7.07
N SER A 194 1.94 6.33 7.24
CA SER A 194 1.88 5.37 8.33
C SER A 194 3.05 4.39 8.31
N ILE A 195 3.63 4.09 7.15
CA ILE A 195 4.79 3.20 7.01
C ILE A 195 6.09 3.95 7.30
N LEU A 196 6.20 5.18 6.79
CA LEU A 196 7.38 6.02 6.94
C LEU A 196 7.59 6.49 8.39
N THR A 197 6.52 6.64 9.18
CA THR A 197 6.62 7.09 10.58
C THR A 197 6.86 5.97 11.60
N LEU A 198 6.82 4.69 11.20
CA LEU A 198 6.95 3.53 12.10
C LEU A 198 8.27 3.45 12.89
N ALA A 199 9.33 4.11 12.45
CA ALA A 199 10.64 4.04 13.11
C ALA A 199 10.80 5.00 14.30
N GLY A 200 9.83 5.88 14.56
CA GLY A 200 9.91 6.89 15.63
C GLY A 200 9.59 6.39 17.05
N GLU A 201 9.00 5.20 17.21
CA GLU A 201 8.53 4.70 18.52
C GLU A 201 9.51 3.76 19.24
N ALA A 202 10.72 3.58 18.69
CA ALA A 202 11.77 2.75 19.28
C ALA A 202 13.05 3.57 19.54
N GLN A 203 12.96 4.56 20.43
CA GLN A 203 14.13 5.13 21.10
C GLN A 203 14.01 4.97 22.62
#